data_AF-X1JAH0-F1
#
_entry.id   AF-X1JAH0-F1
#
_cell.length_a   1.000
_cell.length_b   1.000
_cell.length_c   1.000
_cell.angle_alpha   90.00
_cell.angle_beta   90.00
_cell.angle_gamma   90.00
#
_symmetry.space_group_name_H-M   'P 1'
#
loop_
_entity.id
_entity.type
_entity.pdbx_description
1 polymer ?
#
loop_
_entity_poly.entity_id
_entity_poly.type
_entity_poly.pdbx_seq_one_letter_code
_entity_poly.pdbx_strand_id
1 'polypeptide(L)'
;PYNDTTSEFKNGEKGQNICDEDLFDRDLGVSFLKSYHKLKADVVCVLHPLSYLIKETNFKRLKDLKDNYKIIRGEIFSSALFSGTGIGKFPILVALYEKNPSGMTFEYIRQFQFDILNNDKKFILSKYKTTDGYINKYPPRKNDIKDSPIGLYYYTFRDFNSLKKNASFITKKHPNGIVVTLKNFYKYSYLYSLKSLFNPEDAWLYGNLSPLVHIEDVEQNKKLYILYAIKTNKVLRKMDNSILKKIANYYKIKFNNTDNVDKIEKAIKDRL
;
A
#
# COMPACT_ATOMS: atom_id res chain seq x y z
N PRO A 1 19.90 10.81 3.45
CA PRO A 1 19.93 10.47 2.01
C PRO A 1 18.55 10.39 1.30
N TYR A 2 17.45 10.90 1.89
CA TYR A 2 16.11 10.84 1.27
C TYR A 2 15.64 12.24 0.86
N ASN A 3 16.35 12.85 -0.08
CA ASN A 3 15.86 14.08 -0.72
C ASN A 3 14.92 13.68 -1.86
N ASP A 4 13.62 13.69 -1.57
CA ASP A 4 12.57 13.47 -2.55
C ASP A 4 12.53 14.66 -3.52
N THR A 5 13.08 14.46 -4.72
CA THR A 5 13.08 15.44 -5.82
C THR A 5 11.68 15.64 -6.41
N THR A 6 10.71 14.79 -6.04
CA THR A 6 9.36 14.74 -6.62
C THR A 6 8.23 15.03 -5.63
N SER A 7 8.53 15.24 -4.34
CA SER A 7 7.50 15.48 -3.33
C SER A 7 6.66 16.71 -3.66
N GLU A 8 5.34 16.54 -3.74
CA GLU A 8 4.37 17.63 -3.86
C GLU A 8 4.27 18.47 -2.57
N PHE A 9 4.73 17.94 -1.43
CA PHE A 9 4.61 18.58 -0.12
C PHE A 9 5.84 19.41 0.27
N LYS A 10 6.94 19.34 -0.50
CA LYS A 10 8.13 20.17 -0.30
C LYS A 10 8.14 21.27 -1.37
N ASN A 11 7.57 22.42 -1.03
CA ASN A 11 7.62 23.64 -1.86
C ASN A 11 9.05 24.21 -1.85
N GLY A 12 9.84 23.93 -2.88
CA GLY A 12 11.10 24.64 -3.16
C GLY A 12 12.40 24.01 -2.61
N GLU A 13 12.35 23.24 -1.52
CA GLU A 13 13.54 22.58 -0.94
C GLU A 13 13.76 21.16 -1.47
N LYS A 14 13.75 21.01 -2.79
CA LYS A 14 14.01 19.71 -3.44
C LYS A 14 15.52 19.55 -3.60
N GLY A 15 16.09 18.51 -2.99
CA GLY A 15 17.52 18.21 -3.16
C GLY A 15 17.84 17.76 -4.60
N GLN A 16 19.13 17.74 -4.94
CA GLN A 16 19.62 17.22 -6.23
C GLN A 16 20.23 15.84 -6.02
N ASN A 17 19.99 14.92 -6.96
CA ASN A 17 20.71 13.64 -7.01
C ASN A 17 21.85 13.77 -8.01
N ILE A 18 23.04 14.14 -7.52
CA ILE A 18 24.27 14.26 -8.31
C ILE A 18 25.03 12.94 -8.15
N CYS A 19 25.04 12.13 -9.20
CA CYS A 19 25.80 10.88 -9.27
C CYS A 19 26.12 10.55 -10.72
N ASP A 20 26.98 9.55 -10.92
CA ASP A 20 27.26 9.03 -12.26
C ASP A 20 25.97 8.56 -12.96
N GLU A 21 25.92 8.75 -14.28
CA GLU A 21 24.72 8.51 -15.10
C GLU A 21 24.21 7.07 -15.01
N ASP A 22 25.12 6.10 -14.93
CA ASP A 22 24.82 4.67 -14.78
C ASP A 22 24.13 4.35 -13.43
N LEU A 23 24.48 5.10 -12.38
CA LEU A 23 23.90 4.97 -11.04
C LEU A 23 22.60 5.75 -10.86
N PHE A 24 22.29 6.69 -11.77
CA PHE A 24 21.19 7.62 -11.59
C PHE A 24 19.84 6.90 -11.41
N ASP A 25 19.09 7.42 -10.46
CA ASP A 25 17.70 7.09 -10.21
C ASP A 25 17.00 8.30 -9.58
N ARG A 26 15.69 8.41 -9.76
CA ARG A 26 14.90 9.48 -9.11
C ARG A 26 14.89 9.38 -7.58
N ASP A 27 15.24 8.22 -7.03
CA ASP A 27 15.36 7.97 -5.60
C ASP A 27 16.84 7.79 -5.24
N LEU A 28 17.37 8.73 -4.46
CA LEU A 28 18.77 8.73 -4.04
C LEU A 28 19.17 7.45 -3.27
N GLY A 29 18.25 6.84 -2.51
CA GLY A 29 18.53 5.58 -1.83
C GLY A 29 18.75 4.42 -2.80
N VAL A 30 18.04 4.41 -3.94
CA VAL A 30 18.24 3.42 -5.00
C VAL A 30 19.57 3.67 -5.73
N SER A 31 19.92 4.92 -6.01
CA SER A 31 21.24 5.27 -6.57
C SER A 31 22.38 4.81 -5.67
N PHE A 32 22.27 5.06 -4.36
CA PHE A 32 23.26 4.64 -3.38
C PHE A 32 23.44 3.11 -3.36
N LEU A 33 22.35 2.36 -3.43
CA LEU A 33 22.38 0.89 -3.50
C LEU A 33 23.08 0.37 -4.77
N LYS A 34 22.91 1.01 -5.92
CA LYS A 34 23.62 0.63 -7.16
C LYS A 34 25.14 0.83 -7.05
N SER A 35 25.58 1.82 -6.25
CA SER A 35 27.01 2.14 -6.12
C SER A 35 27.85 0.98 -5.60
N TYR A 36 27.28 0.08 -4.78
CA TYR A 36 28.00 -1.07 -4.26
C TYR A 36 28.47 -2.03 -5.38
N HIS A 37 27.66 -2.20 -6.42
CA HIS A 37 28.09 -2.97 -7.60
C HIS A 37 29.27 -2.29 -8.30
N LYS A 38 29.20 -0.97 -8.51
CA LYS A 38 30.27 -0.19 -9.15
C LYS A 38 31.58 -0.24 -8.36
N LEU A 39 31.49 -0.21 -7.02
CA LEU A 39 32.61 -0.38 -6.11
C LEU A 39 33.12 -1.82 -6.02
N LYS A 40 32.45 -2.77 -6.69
CA LYS A 40 32.78 -4.21 -6.72
C LYS A 40 32.85 -4.84 -5.33
N ALA A 41 32.04 -4.37 -4.38
CA ALA A 41 32.01 -4.91 -3.03
C ALA A 41 31.72 -6.42 -3.03
N ASP A 42 32.45 -7.21 -2.22
CA ASP A 42 32.14 -8.64 -2.09
C ASP A 42 30.96 -8.87 -1.15
N VAL A 43 30.83 -8.01 -0.13
CA VAL A 43 29.77 -8.04 0.88
C VAL A 43 29.29 -6.61 1.15
N VAL A 44 27.98 -6.44 1.31
CA VAL A 44 27.33 -5.16 1.61
C VAL A 44 26.42 -5.32 2.81
N CYS A 45 26.69 -4.60 3.89
CA CYS A 45 25.76 -4.45 5.01
C CYS A 45 25.18 -3.03 4.98
N VAL A 46 23.88 -2.91 4.78
CA VAL A 46 23.24 -1.61 4.54
C VAL A 46 21.83 -1.54 5.11
N LEU A 47 21.46 -0.34 5.53
CA LEU A 47 20.12 0.00 5.97
C LEU A 47 19.35 0.71 4.85
N HIS A 48 18.15 0.22 4.52
CA HIS A 48 17.26 0.89 3.57
C HIS A 48 15.77 0.55 3.84
N PRO A 49 14.81 1.26 3.25
CA PRO A 49 13.39 0.89 3.38
C PRO A 49 13.16 -0.49 2.77
N LEU A 50 12.39 -1.34 3.45
CA LEU A 50 12.06 -2.68 2.94
C LEU A 50 11.32 -2.60 1.59
N SER A 51 10.60 -1.50 1.35
CA SER A 51 9.86 -1.22 0.11
C SER A 51 10.70 -1.23 -1.17
N TYR A 52 12.03 -1.14 -1.08
CA TYR A 52 12.92 -1.32 -2.24
C TYR A 52 12.95 -2.76 -2.74
N LEU A 53 12.76 -3.74 -1.85
CA LEU A 53 12.72 -5.16 -2.20
C LEU A 53 11.29 -5.64 -2.44
N ILE A 54 10.34 -5.29 -1.57
CA ILE A 54 9.00 -5.91 -1.57
C ILE A 54 8.03 -5.32 -2.60
N LYS A 55 8.37 -4.19 -3.23
CA LYS A 55 7.62 -3.63 -4.37
C LYS A 55 8.36 -3.98 -5.65
N GLU A 56 7.75 -4.78 -6.52
CA GLU A 56 8.39 -5.26 -7.75
C GLU A 56 8.95 -4.14 -8.63
N THR A 57 8.23 -3.02 -8.74
CA THR A 57 8.67 -1.85 -9.51
C THR A 57 9.90 -1.18 -8.91
N ASN A 58 10.06 -1.18 -7.59
CA ASN A 58 11.27 -0.69 -6.94
C ASN A 58 12.41 -1.71 -7.05
N PHE A 59 12.10 -3.00 -6.86
CA PHE A 59 13.08 -4.08 -6.98
C PHE A 59 13.74 -4.08 -8.36
N LYS A 60 12.95 -3.93 -9.43
CA LYS A 60 13.45 -3.81 -10.81
C LYS A 60 14.40 -2.63 -11.00
N ARG A 61 14.23 -1.54 -10.24
CA ARG A 61 15.10 -0.34 -10.31
C ARG A 61 16.47 -0.55 -9.66
N LEU A 62 16.69 -1.60 -8.88
CA LEU A 62 17.99 -1.90 -8.29
C LEU A 62 19.06 -2.30 -9.32
N LYS A 63 18.66 -2.65 -10.56
CA LYS A 63 19.55 -2.99 -11.69
C LYS A 63 20.68 -3.94 -11.24
N ASP A 64 21.93 -3.54 -11.42
CA ASP A 64 23.10 -4.40 -11.21
C ASP A 64 23.23 -4.91 -9.77
N LEU A 65 22.67 -4.21 -8.78
CA LEU A 65 22.62 -4.76 -7.42
C LEU A 65 21.74 -6.02 -7.38
N LYS A 66 20.54 -6.00 -7.96
CA LYS A 66 19.70 -7.20 -8.00
C LYS A 66 20.26 -8.28 -8.92
N ASP A 67 21.03 -7.92 -9.93
CA ASP A 67 21.54 -8.88 -10.92
C ASP A 67 22.84 -9.55 -10.48
N ASN A 68 23.60 -8.96 -9.54
CA ASN A 68 24.92 -9.43 -9.15
C ASN A 68 25.10 -9.69 -7.65
N TYR A 69 24.04 -9.57 -6.84
CA TYR A 69 24.10 -9.82 -5.40
C TYR A 69 22.88 -10.61 -4.94
N LYS A 70 23.02 -11.32 -3.82
CA LYS A 70 21.92 -11.93 -3.06
C LYS A 70 21.86 -11.38 -1.66
N ILE A 71 20.66 -11.03 -1.19
CA ILE A 71 20.42 -10.85 0.25
C ILE A 71 20.52 -12.22 0.91
N ILE A 72 21.40 -12.33 1.92
CA ILE A 72 21.64 -13.56 2.69
C ILE A 72 21.10 -13.45 4.11
N ARG A 73 20.93 -12.22 4.62
CA ARG A 73 20.28 -11.95 5.91
C ARG A 73 19.55 -10.61 5.85
N GLY A 74 18.41 -10.53 6.52
CA GLY A 74 17.63 -9.31 6.59
C GLY A 74 16.84 -9.21 7.89
N GLU A 75 17.04 -8.14 8.65
CA GLU A 75 16.29 -7.84 9.87
C GLU A 75 15.48 -6.55 9.72
N ILE A 76 14.17 -6.68 9.90
CA ILE A 76 13.19 -5.61 9.74
C ILE A 76 12.89 -4.98 11.09
N PHE A 77 12.79 -3.66 11.12
CA PHE A 77 12.36 -2.91 12.28
C PHE A 77 11.58 -1.65 11.89
N SER A 78 10.89 -1.06 12.88
CA SER A 78 10.04 0.09 12.64
C SER A 78 10.86 1.35 12.40
N SER A 79 10.44 2.16 11.42
CA SER A 79 10.98 3.51 11.23
C SER A 79 10.80 4.42 12.44
N ALA A 80 9.92 4.06 13.38
CA ALA A 80 9.75 4.78 14.65
C ALA A 80 11.03 4.87 15.50
N LEU A 81 12.03 4.01 15.29
CA LEU A 81 13.32 4.10 16.00
C LEU A 81 14.14 5.33 15.61
N PHE A 82 13.84 5.97 14.47
CA PHE A 82 14.52 7.19 14.03
C PHE A 82 13.69 8.43 14.34
N SER A 83 14.37 9.47 14.83
CA SER A 83 13.78 10.81 14.96
C SER A 83 13.41 11.39 13.59
N GLY A 84 12.42 12.29 13.57
CA GLY A 84 11.98 12.93 12.32
C GLY A 84 11.22 12.03 11.35
N THR A 85 10.92 10.78 11.72
CA THR A 85 10.01 9.93 10.94
C THR A 85 8.57 10.32 11.23
N GLY A 86 7.82 10.69 10.20
CA GLY A 86 6.43 11.15 10.35
C GLY A 86 5.49 10.12 11.02
N ILE A 87 4.21 10.46 11.09
CA ILE A 87 3.19 9.63 11.77
C ILE A 87 3.02 8.26 11.08
N GLY A 88 3.13 8.21 9.75
CA GLY A 88 3.05 6.95 9.00
C GLY A 88 4.34 6.14 9.13
N LYS A 89 4.38 5.23 10.09
CA LYS A 89 5.52 4.31 10.31
C LYS A 89 5.56 3.24 9.23
N PHE A 90 6.75 2.73 8.94
CA PHE A 90 6.99 1.79 7.85
C PHE A 90 8.20 0.91 8.15
N PRO A 91 8.36 -0.25 7.48
CA PRO A 91 9.46 -1.15 7.74
C PRO A 91 10.78 -0.66 7.11
N ILE A 92 11.81 -0.61 7.95
CA ILE A 92 13.21 -0.45 7.56
C ILE A 92 13.89 -1.81 7.66
N LEU A 93 14.84 -2.07 6.79
CA LEU A 93 15.60 -3.30 6.72
C LEU A 93 17.09 -3.01 6.95
N VAL A 94 17.73 -3.75 7.87
CA VAL A 94 19.18 -3.99 7.80
C VAL A 94 19.38 -5.24 6.96
N ALA A 95 20.05 -5.10 5.82
CA ALA A 95 20.28 -6.19 4.89
C ALA A 95 21.77 -6.47 4.73
N LEU A 96 22.11 -7.76 4.72
CA LEU A 96 23.41 -8.26 4.32
C LEU A 96 23.29 -8.87 2.93
N TYR A 97 24.00 -8.31 1.97
CA TYR A 97 24.11 -8.81 0.62
C TYR A 97 25.51 -9.39 0.38
N GLU A 98 25.57 -10.46 -0.39
CA GLU A 98 26.80 -11.06 -0.86
C GLU A 98 26.79 -11.10 -2.39
N LYS A 99 27.95 -10.83 -2.99
CA LYS A 99 28.13 -10.87 -4.44
C LYS A 99 27.83 -12.27 -4.97
N ASN A 100 26.93 -12.34 -5.92
CA ASN A 100 26.45 -13.59 -6.49
C ASN A 100 26.08 -13.38 -7.96
N PRO A 101 26.76 -14.05 -8.93
CA PRO A 101 26.50 -13.85 -10.36
C PRO A 101 25.08 -14.21 -10.82
N SER A 102 24.31 -14.96 -10.03
CA SER A 102 22.91 -15.29 -10.34
C SER A 102 21.92 -14.23 -9.83
N GLY A 103 22.38 -13.28 -9.02
CA GLY A 103 21.56 -12.21 -8.47
C GLY A 103 20.34 -12.70 -7.67
N MET A 104 19.33 -11.83 -7.59
CA MET A 104 18.03 -12.06 -6.99
C MET A 104 16.93 -11.89 -8.03
N THR A 105 15.96 -12.79 -8.01
CA THR A 105 14.67 -12.57 -8.68
C THR A 105 13.66 -11.96 -7.71
N PHE A 106 12.57 -11.40 -8.23
CA PHE A 106 11.50 -10.93 -7.35
C PHE A 106 10.82 -12.08 -6.60
N GLU A 107 10.73 -13.26 -7.22
CA GLU A 107 10.20 -14.46 -6.54
C GLU A 107 11.11 -14.91 -5.39
N TYR A 108 12.44 -14.81 -5.56
CA TYR A 108 13.37 -15.04 -4.46
C TYR A 108 13.06 -14.12 -3.26
N ILE A 109 12.87 -12.81 -3.51
CA ILE A 109 12.47 -11.86 -2.47
C ILE A 109 11.09 -12.18 -1.88
N ARG A 110 10.14 -12.67 -2.68
CA ARG A 110 8.81 -13.05 -2.19
C ARG A 110 8.88 -14.18 -1.16
N GLN A 111 9.81 -15.12 -1.33
CA GLN A 111 9.97 -16.28 -0.44
C GLN A 111 11.02 -16.06 0.66
N PHE A 112 11.83 -15.01 0.56
CA PHE A 112 12.86 -14.70 1.56
C PHE A 112 12.24 -14.48 2.95
N GLN A 113 12.86 -15.06 3.97
CA GLN A 113 12.42 -14.95 5.35
C GLN A 113 13.19 -13.83 6.03
N PHE A 114 12.51 -12.71 6.27
CA PHE A 114 13.10 -11.60 6.99
C PHE A 114 12.84 -11.77 8.49
N ASP A 115 13.89 -11.57 9.28
CA ASP A 115 13.80 -11.44 10.72
C ASP A 115 13.05 -10.16 11.07
N ILE A 116 12.36 -10.14 12.21
CA ILE A 116 11.73 -8.94 12.74
C ILE A 116 12.41 -8.67 14.08
N LEU A 117 12.97 -7.47 14.25
CA LEU A 117 13.67 -7.09 15.47
C LEU A 117 12.78 -7.29 16.70
N ASN A 118 13.30 -8.00 17.71
CA ASN A 118 12.61 -8.35 18.96
C ASN A 118 11.32 -9.18 18.76
N ASN A 119 11.25 -10.00 17.72
CA ASN A 119 10.10 -10.84 17.44
C ASN A 119 10.54 -12.16 16.77
N ASP A 120 10.04 -13.29 17.29
CA ASP A 120 10.36 -14.62 16.76
C ASP A 120 9.69 -14.93 15.41
N LYS A 121 8.67 -14.14 15.04
CA LYS A 121 8.00 -14.27 13.74
C LYS A 121 8.91 -13.80 12.61
N LYS A 122 8.79 -14.47 11.46
CA LYS A 122 9.43 -14.05 10.20
C LYS A 122 8.42 -13.36 9.29
N PHE A 123 8.84 -12.30 8.64
CA PHE A 123 8.09 -11.70 7.54
C PHE A 123 8.44 -12.40 6.24
N ILE A 124 7.43 -12.92 5.54
CA ILE A 124 7.57 -13.57 4.22
C ILE A 124 6.53 -12.96 3.30
N LEU A 125 6.96 -12.26 2.26
CA LEU A 125 6.07 -11.49 1.40
C LEU A 125 5.02 -12.35 0.69
N SER A 126 5.36 -13.59 0.30
CA SER A 126 4.46 -14.53 -0.37
C SER A 126 3.26 -14.96 0.48
N LYS A 127 3.33 -14.80 1.81
CA LYS A 127 2.20 -15.08 2.73
C LYS A 127 1.09 -14.03 2.65
N TYR A 128 1.33 -12.90 2.00
CA TYR A 128 0.38 -11.80 1.92
C TYR A 128 -0.18 -11.65 0.50
N LYS A 129 -1.50 -11.61 0.40
CA LYS A 129 -2.20 -11.12 -0.79
C LYS A 129 -2.55 -9.65 -0.59
N THR A 130 -2.38 -8.85 -1.63
CA THR A 130 -2.68 -7.41 -1.61
C THR A 130 -3.73 -7.06 -2.64
N THR A 131 -4.25 -5.84 -2.57
CA THR A 131 -5.24 -5.34 -3.53
C THR A 131 -4.66 -5.04 -4.92
N ASP A 132 -3.37 -5.31 -5.17
CA ASP A 132 -2.77 -5.17 -6.51
C ASP A 132 -3.48 -6.06 -7.53
N GLY A 133 -3.82 -5.51 -8.70
CA GLY A 133 -4.61 -6.20 -9.72
C GLY A 133 -6.09 -6.40 -9.37
N TYR A 134 -6.48 -6.31 -8.09
CA TYR A 134 -7.85 -6.52 -7.63
C TYR A 134 -8.65 -5.22 -7.46
N ILE A 135 -8.07 -4.19 -6.84
CA ILE A 135 -8.70 -2.87 -6.66
C ILE A 135 -7.84 -1.81 -7.33
N ASN A 136 -8.44 -1.00 -8.21
CA ASN A 136 -7.71 0.08 -8.85
C ASN A 136 -7.32 1.14 -7.82
N LYS A 137 -6.09 1.62 -7.94
CA LYS A 137 -5.44 2.53 -7.00
C LYS A 137 -5.31 3.93 -7.51
N TYR A 138 -5.35 4.08 -8.83
CA TYR A 138 -5.01 5.33 -9.50
C TYR A 138 -6.23 5.92 -10.20
N PRO A 139 -6.25 7.25 -10.39
CA PRO A 139 -7.25 7.92 -11.20
C PRO A 139 -7.34 7.32 -12.61
N PRO A 140 -8.50 7.43 -13.28
CA PRO A 140 -8.71 6.89 -14.62
C PRO A 140 -7.72 7.47 -15.64
N ARG A 141 -7.12 6.63 -16.49
CA ARG A 141 -6.23 7.01 -17.60
C ARG A 141 -7.02 7.58 -18.78
N LYS A 142 -6.35 8.06 -19.84
CA LYS A 142 -6.97 8.79 -20.96
C LYS A 142 -8.22 8.12 -21.54
N ASN A 143 -8.22 6.80 -21.65
CA ASN A 143 -9.30 6.02 -22.28
C ASN A 143 -10.29 5.42 -21.27
N ASP A 144 -10.13 5.70 -19.98
CA ASP A 144 -11.01 5.19 -18.92
C ASP A 144 -12.19 6.15 -18.68
N ILE A 145 -13.29 5.61 -18.16
CA ILE A 145 -14.43 6.40 -17.68
C ILE A 145 -13.93 7.43 -16.66
N LYS A 146 -14.19 8.71 -16.91
CA LYS A 146 -13.73 9.83 -16.07
C LYS A 146 -14.74 10.26 -15.01
N ASP A 147 -16.01 9.96 -15.25
CA ASP A 147 -17.11 10.42 -14.44
C ASP A 147 -17.84 9.25 -13.80
N SER A 148 -18.10 9.36 -12.51
CA SER A 148 -18.81 8.33 -11.78
C SER A 148 -20.29 8.36 -12.16
N PRO A 149 -20.88 7.22 -12.59
CA PRO A 149 -22.31 7.15 -12.88
C PRO A 149 -23.19 7.28 -11.63
N ILE A 150 -22.58 7.25 -10.44
CA ILE A 150 -23.25 7.44 -9.14
C ILE A 150 -22.71 8.69 -8.41
N GLY A 151 -21.98 9.57 -9.09
CA GLY A 151 -21.44 10.80 -8.51
C GLY A 151 -20.47 10.57 -7.34
N LEU A 152 -19.84 9.40 -7.27
CA LEU A 152 -18.98 8.99 -6.16
C LEU A 152 -17.57 8.63 -6.64
N TYR A 153 -16.59 9.12 -5.92
CA TYR A 153 -15.18 8.82 -6.15
C TYR A 153 -14.53 8.35 -4.86
N TYR A 154 -13.39 7.67 -4.99
CA TYR A 154 -12.55 7.28 -3.86
C TYR A 154 -11.18 7.91 -4.03
N TYR A 155 -10.60 8.49 -2.97
CA TYR A 155 -9.28 9.12 -3.09
C TYR A 155 -8.20 8.07 -3.34
N THR A 156 -7.28 8.36 -4.25
CA THR A 156 -6.14 7.49 -4.60
C THR A 156 -5.37 7.00 -3.37
N PHE A 157 -4.88 5.76 -3.43
CA PHE A 157 -4.05 5.16 -2.39
C PHE A 157 -2.96 4.31 -3.04
N ARG A 158 -1.72 4.50 -2.60
CA ARG A 158 -0.54 3.77 -3.10
C ARG A 158 -0.27 2.53 -2.24
N ASP A 159 -0.28 2.72 -0.93
CA ASP A 159 0.00 1.75 0.13
C ASP A 159 -0.87 2.02 1.38
N PHE A 160 -0.74 1.18 2.41
CA PHE A 160 -1.47 1.31 3.67
C PHE A 160 -1.34 2.68 4.31
N ASN A 161 -0.12 3.25 4.36
CA ASN A 161 0.08 4.56 4.96
C ASN A 161 -0.71 5.64 4.23
N SER A 162 -0.69 5.62 2.89
CA SER A 162 -1.51 6.53 2.09
C SER A 162 -3.02 6.28 2.27
N LEU A 163 -3.46 5.02 2.37
CA LEU A 163 -4.86 4.68 2.62
C LEU A 163 -5.34 5.23 3.97
N LYS A 164 -4.52 5.10 5.02
CA LYS A 164 -4.83 5.60 6.37
C LYS A 164 -4.86 7.13 6.42
N LYS A 165 -3.95 7.81 5.71
CA LYS A 165 -3.89 9.28 5.66
C LYS A 165 -4.99 9.93 4.81
N ASN A 166 -5.24 9.39 3.62
CA ASN A 166 -6.06 10.07 2.61
C ASN A 166 -7.56 10.03 2.94
N ALA A 167 -8.34 10.90 2.31
CA ALA A 167 -9.80 10.77 2.33
C ALA A 167 -10.23 9.40 1.77
N SER A 168 -11.41 8.92 2.15
CA SER A 168 -11.99 7.71 1.55
C SER A 168 -12.90 8.11 0.38
N PHE A 169 -14.19 8.20 0.62
CA PHE A 169 -15.18 8.63 -0.38
C PHE A 169 -15.22 10.15 -0.50
N ILE A 170 -15.38 10.64 -1.74
CA ILE A 170 -15.60 12.06 -2.07
C ILE A 170 -16.70 12.18 -3.14
N THR A 171 -17.51 13.24 -3.09
CA THR A 171 -18.61 13.49 -4.04
C THR A 171 -18.26 14.45 -5.16
N LYS A 172 -17.18 15.21 -5.02
CA LYS A 172 -16.67 16.09 -6.07
C LYS A 172 -15.58 15.37 -6.86
N LYS A 173 -15.64 15.48 -8.19
CA LYS A 173 -14.57 15.01 -9.08
C LYS A 173 -13.26 15.69 -8.68
N HIS A 174 -12.20 14.90 -8.59
CA HIS A 174 -10.88 15.35 -8.15
C HIS A 174 -9.80 14.70 -9.01
N PRO A 175 -8.68 15.38 -9.32
CA PRO A 175 -7.58 14.78 -10.11
C PRO A 175 -7.07 13.46 -9.52
N ASN A 176 -7.03 13.38 -8.18
CA ASN A 176 -6.66 12.17 -7.43
C ASN A 176 -7.85 11.24 -7.10
N GLY A 177 -8.99 11.40 -7.76
CA GLY A 177 -10.20 10.62 -7.55
C GLY A 177 -10.25 9.39 -8.46
N ILE A 178 -10.44 8.22 -7.85
CA ILE A 178 -10.76 6.97 -8.53
C ILE A 178 -12.27 6.90 -8.73
N VAL A 179 -12.70 6.51 -9.94
CA VAL A 179 -14.12 6.40 -10.27
C VAL A 179 -14.76 5.19 -9.57
N VAL A 180 -15.80 5.46 -8.79
CA VAL A 180 -16.63 4.42 -8.16
C VAL A 180 -17.90 4.24 -9.00
N THR A 181 -18.22 2.99 -9.32
CA THR A 181 -19.42 2.56 -10.04
C THR A 181 -20.21 1.61 -9.15
N LEU A 182 -21.47 1.33 -9.51
CA LEU A 182 -22.24 0.30 -8.80
C LEU A 182 -21.54 -1.05 -8.78
N LYS A 183 -20.77 -1.41 -9.83
CA LYS A 183 -20.07 -2.70 -9.90
C LYS A 183 -18.93 -2.79 -8.89
N ASN A 184 -18.14 -1.74 -8.72
CA ASN A 184 -16.92 -1.76 -7.92
C ASN A 184 -17.08 -1.16 -6.51
N PHE A 185 -18.25 -0.62 -6.17
CA PHE A 185 -18.52 0.03 -4.89
C PHE A 185 -18.14 -0.81 -3.66
N TYR A 186 -18.42 -2.13 -3.68
CA TYR A 186 -18.03 -3.03 -2.59
C TYR A 186 -16.52 -3.07 -2.33
N LYS A 187 -15.68 -2.94 -3.37
CA LYS A 187 -14.21 -2.95 -3.22
C LYS A 187 -13.73 -1.75 -2.43
N TYR A 188 -14.29 -0.58 -2.71
CA TYR A 188 -13.96 0.65 -1.97
C TYR A 188 -14.61 0.69 -0.58
N SER A 189 -15.75 0.02 -0.40
CA SER A 189 -16.36 -0.20 0.91
C SER A 189 -15.48 -1.11 1.79
N TYR A 190 -14.90 -2.17 1.19
CA TYR A 190 -13.90 -3.01 1.84
C TYR A 190 -12.66 -2.20 2.24
N LEU A 191 -12.09 -1.41 1.32
CA LEU A 191 -10.93 -0.54 1.64
C LEU A 191 -11.21 0.44 2.75
N TYR A 192 -12.41 1.02 2.79
CA TYR A 192 -12.82 1.88 3.90
C TYR A 192 -12.92 1.10 5.21
N SER A 193 -13.42 -0.12 5.19
CA SER A 193 -13.49 -0.99 6.38
C SER A 193 -12.08 -1.33 6.89
N LEU A 194 -11.19 -1.75 5.99
CA LEU A 194 -9.77 -2.00 6.30
C LEU A 194 -9.08 -0.73 6.84
N LYS A 195 -9.31 0.43 6.21
CA LYS A 195 -8.81 1.72 6.69
C LYS A 195 -9.27 2.02 8.12
N SER A 196 -10.53 1.75 8.46
CA SER A 196 -11.09 2.10 9.76
C SER A 196 -10.76 1.08 10.86
N LEU A 197 -10.68 -0.20 10.52
CA LEU A 197 -10.72 -1.30 11.50
C LEU A 197 -9.40 -2.07 11.64
N PHE A 198 -8.56 -2.11 10.60
CA PHE A 198 -7.29 -2.84 10.67
C PHE A 198 -6.24 -2.06 11.46
N ASN A 199 -5.96 -2.48 12.68
CA ASN A 199 -4.99 -1.83 13.55
C ASN A 199 -4.25 -2.85 14.44
N PRO A 200 -3.48 -3.78 13.83
CA PRO A 200 -2.67 -4.70 14.62
C PRO A 200 -1.53 -3.94 15.32
N GLU A 201 -0.96 -4.54 16.36
CA GLU A 201 0.16 -3.94 17.12
C GLU A 201 1.37 -3.63 16.22
N ASP A 202 1.61 -4.47 15.21
CA ASP A 202 2.68 -4.36 14.23
C ASP A 202 2.24 -3.66 12.94
N ALA A 203 1.24 -2.75 12.99
CA ALA A 203 0.70 -2.05 11.81
C ALA A 203 1.78 -1.40 10.92
N TRP A 204 2.89 -0.97 11.51
CA TRP A 204 4.03 -0.38 10.80
C TRP A 204 4.66 -1.34 9.78
N LEU A 205 4.59 -2.65 9.98
CA LEU A 205 5.15 -3.68 9.09
C LEU A 205 4.48 -3.64 7.71
N TYR A 206 3.20 -3.27 7.68
CA TYR A 206 2.39 -3.21 6.46
C TYR A 206 2.40 -1.83 5.81
N GLY A 207 3.00 -0.81 6.45
CA GLY A 207 2.82 0.59 6.06
C GLY A 207 3.19 0.92 4.61
N ASN A 208 4.17 0.21 4.05
CA ASN A 208 4.55 0.34 2.64
C ASN A 208 3.93 -0.71 1.71
N LEU A 209 3.22 -1.70 2.22
CA LEU A 209 2.50 -2.64 1.37
C LEU A 209 1.25 -1.98 0.81
N SER A 210 0.91 -2.39 -0.40
CA SER A 210 -0.45 -2.33 -0.89
C SER A 210 -1.42 -2.89 0.16
N PRO A 211 -2.64 -2.33 0.31
CA PRO A 211 -3.62 -2.86 1.26
C PRO A 211 -3.77 -4.39 1.16
N LEU A 212 -3.83 -5.09 2.29
CA LEU A 212 -4.01 -6.53 2.33
C LEU A 212 -5.42 -6.89 1.85
N VAL A 213 -5.58 -8.11 1.33
CA VAL A 213 -6.90 -8.61 0.95
C VAL A 213 -6.96 -10.15 0.95
N HIS A 214 -8.06 -10.68 1.46
CA HIS A 214 -8.51 -12.04 1.15
C HIS A 214 -9.63 -11.95 0.12
N ILE A 215 -9.32 -12.14 -1.16
CA ILE A 215 -10.23 -11.83 -2.27
C ILE A 215 -11.55 -12.61 -2.13
N GLU A 216 -11.45 -13.89 -1.82
CA GLU A 216 -12.58 -14.80 -1.71
C GLU A 216 -13.56 -14.34 -0.60
N ASP A 217 -13.04 -13.91 0.56
CA ASP A 217 -13.85 -13.34 1.63
C ASP A 217 -14.55 -12.05 1.19
N VAL A 218 -13.83 -11.13 0.51
CA VAL A 218 -14.42 -9.87 0.03
C VAL A 218 -15.53 -10.12 -0.98
N GLU A 219 -15.34 -11.08 -1.88
CA GLU A 219 -16.33 -11.44 -2.89
C GLU A 219 -17.57 -12.10 -2.28
N GLN A 220 -17.41 -12.91 -1.23
CA GLN A 220 -18.53 -13.55 -0.53
C GLN A 220 -19.29 -12.58 0.39
N ASN A 221 -18.58 -11.64 1.02
CA ASN A 221 -19.12 -10.77 2.06
C ASN A 221 -19.34 -9.32 1.62
N LYS A 222 -19.53 -9.05 0.31
CA LYS A 222 -19.75 -7.70 -0.25
C LYS A 222 -20.75 -6.87 0.55
N LYS A 223 -21.87 -7.49 0.93
CA LYS A 223 -22.97 -6.83 1.66
C LYS A 223 -22.51 -6.31 3.02
N LEU A 224 -21.68 -7.07 3.73
CA LEU A 224 -21.15 -6.71 5.04
C LEU A 224 -20.33 -5.41 4.95
N TYR A 225 -19.39 -5.36 4.02
CA TYR A 225 -18.54 -4.19 3.81
C TYR A 225 -19.32 -2.95 3.35
N ILE A 226 -20.31 -3.14 2.46
CA ILE A 226 -21.20 -2.06 2.01
C ILE A 226 -22.01 -1.50 3.18
N LEU A 227 -22.63 -2.37 3.99
CA LEU A 227 -23.43 -1.98 5.14
C LEU A 227 -22.60 -1.18 6.15
N TYR A 228 -21.40 -1.65 6.47
CA TYR A 228 -20.47 -0.94 7.33
C TYR A 228 -20.16 0.45 6.77
N ALA A 229 -19.75 0.54 5.50
CA ALA A 229 -19.36 1.79 4.87
C ALA A 229 -20.52 2.81 4.86
N ILE A 230 -21.73 2.41 4.46
CA ILE A 230 -22.89 3.32 4.42
C ILE A 230 -23.27 3.81 5.82
N LYS A 231 -23.21 2.95 6.84
CA LYS A 231 -23.60 3.31 8.20
C LYS A 231 -22.59 4.18 8.94
N THR A 232 -21.30 4.08 8.60
CA THR A 232 -20.23 4.73 9.38
C THR A 232 -19.51 5.86 8.63
N ASN A 233 -19.50 5.84 7.30
CA ASN A 233 -18.85 6.88 6.52
C ASN A 233 -19.73 8.13 6.39
N LYS A 234 -19.22 9.29 6.82
CA LYS A 234 -19.94 10.58 6.81
C LYS A 234 -20.44 10.99 5.41
N VAL A 235 -19.67 10.71 4.35
CA VAL A 235 -20.04 11.07 2.98
C VAL A 235 -21.19 10.18 2.49
N LEU A 236 -21.12 8.89 2.77
CA LEU A 236 -22.17 7.94 2.37
C LEU A 236 -23.47 8.13 3.16
N ARG A 237 -23.40 8.48 4.44
CA ARG A 237 -24.59 8.80 5.27
C ARG A 237 -25.38 10.01 4.77
N LYS A 238 -24.70 10.96 4.13
CA LYS A 238 -25.31 12.18 3.57
C LYS A 238 -25.61 12.06 2.08
N MET A 239 -25.41 10.88 1.50
CA MET A 239 -25.63 10.62 0.09
C MET A 239 -27.12 10.64 -0.23
N ASP A 240 -27.46 11.05 -1.44
CA ASP A 240 -28.83 11.06 -1.95
C ASP A 240 -29.48 9.66 -1.83
N ASN A 241 -30.69 9.62 -1.28
CA ASN A 241 -31.45 8.39 -1.07
C ASN A 241 -31.70 7.60 -2.37
N SER A 242 -31.80 8.27 -3.52
CA SER A 242 -31.92 7.62 -4.83
C SER A 242 -30.67 6.81 -5.19
N ILE A 243 -29.47 7.30 -4.84
CA ILE A 243 -28.21 6.60 -5.06
C ILE A 243 -28.10 5.41 -4.10
N LEU A 244 -28.44 5.61 -2.82
CA LEU A 244 -28.48 4.53 -1.85
C LEU A 244 -29.45 3.41 -2.28
N LYS A 245 -30.63 3.76 -2.82
CA LYS A 245 -31.58 2.79 -3.40
C LYS A 245 -30.97 2.05 -4.60
N LYS A 246 -30.24 2.72 -5.49
CA LYS A 246 -29.53 2.07 -6.61
C LYS A 246 -28.51 1.05 -6.11
N ILE A 247 -27.73 1.40 -5.08
CA ILE A 247 -26.76 0.48 -4.44
C ILE A 247 -27.49 -0.70 -3.78
N ALA A 248 -28.56 -0.43 -3.01
CA ALA A 248 -29.37 -1.45 -2.35
C ALA A 248 -29.90 -2.48 -3.36
N ASN A 249 -30.48 -2.01 -4.45
CA ASN A 249 -31.06 -2.84 -5.49
C ASN A 249 -29.98 -3.66 -6.21
N TYR A 250 -28.86 -3.04 -6.57
CA TYR A 250 -27.76 -3.72 -7.27
C TYR A 250 -27.17 -4.87 -6.44
N TYR A 251 -26.96 -4.65 -5.14
CA TYR A 251 -26.38 -5.65 -4.24
C TYR A 251 -27.41 -6.50 -3.49
N LYS A 252 -28.71 -6.30 -3.72
CA LYS A 252 -29.82 -6.97 -3.02
C LYS A 252 -29.67 -6.84 -1.49
N ILE A 253 -29.49 -5.61 -1.01
CA ILE A 253 -29.33 -5.24 0.40
C ILE A 253 -30.63 -4.59 0.88
N LYS A 254 -31.09 -4.97 2.08
CA LYS A 254 -32.12 -4.25 2.82
C LYS A 254 -31.43 -3.44 3.91
N PHE A 255 -31.55 -2.12 3.85
CA PHE A 255 -31.00 -1.25 4.89
C PHE A 255 -32.01 -1.18 6.04
N ASN A 256 -31.69 -1.79 7.18
CA ASN A 256 -32.52 -1.69 8.37
C ASN A 256 -31.90 -0.66 9.34
N ASN A 257 -32.73 0.22 9.89
CA ASN A 257 -32.26 1.19 10.88
C ASN A 257 -31.80 0.53 12.20
N THR A 258 -32.13 -0.75 12.41
CA THR A 258 -31.79 -1.54 13.59
C THR A 258 -30.50 -2.35 13.46
N ASP A 259 -29.81 -2.36 12.30
CA ASP A 259 -28.56 -3.11 12.21
C ASP A 259 -27.53 -2.53 13.17
N ASN A 260 -27.08 -3.37 14.11
CA ASN A 260 -26.11 -3.02 15.12
C ASN A 260 -24.71 -2.88 14.48
N VAL A 261 -24.19 -1.66 14.45
CA VAL A 261 -22.88 -1.34 13.86
C VAL A 261 -21.76 -2.09 14.56
N ASP A 262 -21.82 -2.27 15.88
CA ASP A 262 -20.79 -2.98 16.65
C ASP A 262 -20.70 -4.46 16.25
N LYS A 263 -21.85 -5.09 15.98
CA LYS A 263 -21.88 -6.47 15.46
C LYS A 263 -21.26 -6.57 14.07
N ILE A 264 -21.53 -5.60 13.20
CA ILE A 264 -20.94 -5.54 11.85
C ILE A 264 -19.43 -5.33 11.95
N GLU A 265 -19.00 -4.40 12.80
CA GLU A 265 -17.59 -4.10 13.03
C GLU A 265 -16.83 -5.30 13.56
N LYS A 266 -17.37 -5.99 14.57
CA LYS A 266 -16.79 -7.23 15.10
C LYS A 266 -16.65 -8.28 14.01
N ALA A 267 -17.72 -8.51 13.25
CA ALA A 267 -17.70 -9.50 12.16
C ALA A 267 -16.70 -9.17 11.04
N ILE A 268 -16.37 -7.90 10.83
CA ILE A 268 -15.31 -7.48 9.91
C ILE A 268 -13.93 -7.67 10.55
N LYS A 269 -13.73 -7.24 11.80
CA LYS A 269 -12.46 -7.39 12.51
C LYS A 269 -11.99 -8.84 12.58
N ASP A 270 -12.91 -9.78 12.80
CA ASP A 270 -12.59 -11.22 12.84
C ASP A 270 -12.13 -11.78 11.47
N ARG A 271 -12.24 -11.01 10.38
CA ARG A 271 -11.86 -11.38 9.01
C ARG A 271 -10.63 -10.64 8.48
N LEU A 272 -10.18 -9.59 9.17
CA LEU A 272 -9.06 -8.74 8.78
C LEU A 272 -7.76 -9.19 9.44
#